data_AF-A0A6I6UMY9-F1
#
_entry.id   AF-A0A6I6UMY9-F1
#
_cell.length_a   1.000
_cell.length_b   1.000
_cell.length_c   1.000
_cell.angle_alpha   90.00
_cell.angle_beta   90.00
_cell.angle_gamma   90.00
#
_symmetry.space_group_name_H-M   'P 1'
#
loop_
_entity.id
_entity.type
_entity.pdbx_description
1 polymer ?
#
loop_
_entity_poly.entity_id
_entity_poly.type
_entity_poly.pdbx_seq_one_letter_code
_entity_poly.pdbx_strand_id
1 'polypeptide(L)' 'MLDGIFLILLLAAIGCAIVGTVFLANKALGQYMHNRKGIDQQSAIVTCPNCGAKNERQMNGQHCKECYEAF' A
#
# COMPACT_ATOMS: atom_id res chain seq x y z
N MET A 1 -29.17 38.14 8.10
CA MET A 1 -29.89 36.86 8.26
C MET A 1 -29.13 35.86 7.40
N LEU A 2 -28.60 34.77 7.95
CA LEU A 2 -28.02 33.73 7.12
C LEU A 2 -29.20 33.02 6.43
N ASP A 3 -29.37 33.24 5.13
CA ASP A 3 -30.47 32.64 4.37
C ASP A 3 -30.38 31.11 4.45
N GLY A 4 -31.50 30.44 4.68
CA GLY A 4 -31.55 28.97 4.84
C GLY A 4 -30.91 28.19 3.68
N ILE A 5 -30.88 28.79 2.48
CA ILE A 5 -30.18 28.26 1.32
C ILE A 5 -28.67 28.14 1.56
N PHE A 6 -28.06 29.16 2.18
CA PHE A 6 -26.63 29.15 2.50
C PHE A 6 -26.28 28.03 3.49
N LEU A 7 -27.18 27.76 4.43
CA LEU A 7 -27.01 26.72 5.44
C LEU A 7 -27.10 25.31 4.82
N ILE A 8 -27.99 25.11 3.85
CA ILE A 8 -28.12 23.86 3.09
C ILE A 8 -26.87 23.59 2.25
N LEU A 9 -26.35 24.61 1.56
CA LEU A 9 -25.12 24.48 0.77
C LEU A 9 -23.92 24.11 1.64
N LEU A 10 -23.82 24.71 2.83
CA LEU A 10 -22.75 24.44 3.78
C LEU A 10 -22.82 23.00 4.32
N LEU A 11 -24.02 22.53 4.67
CA LEU A 11 -24.25 21.13 5.09
C LEU A 11 -23.92 20.14 3.98
N ALA A 12 -24.31 20.44 2.74
CA ALA A 12 -24.02 19.60 1.59
C ALA A 12 -22.50 19.51 1.32
N ALA A 13 -21.78 20.64 1.40
CA ALA A 13 -20.33 20.67 1.21
C ALA A 13 -19.59 19.84 2.27
N ILE A 14 -19.99 19.95 3.54
CA ILE A 14 -19.42 19.16 4.64
C ILE A 14 -19.71 17.67 4.44
N GLY A 15 -20.95 17.32 4.09
CA GLY A 15 -21.33 15.93 3.79
C GLY A 15 -20.47 15.33 2.68
N CYS A 16 -20.29 16.04 1.58
CA CYS A 16 -19.43 15.63 0.47
C CYS A 16 -17.97 15.45 0.89
N ALA A 17 -17.44 16.35 1.74
CA ALA A 17 -16.07 16.26 2.23
C ALA A 17 -15.85 15.02 3.11
N ILE A 18 -16.80 14.67 3.98
CA ILE A 18 -16.73 13.48 4.83
C ILE A 18 -16.76 12.20 3.97
N VAL A 19 -17.69 12.10 3.04
CA VAL A 19 -17.77 10.91 2.15
C VAL A 19 -16.51 10.80 1.29
N GLY A 20 -16.02 11.92 0.74
CA GLY A 20 -14.80 11.97 -0.07
C GLY A 20 -13.56 11.51 0.70
N THR A 21 -13.39 11.98 1.94
CA THR A 21 -12.25 11.60 2.79
C THR A 21 -12.27 10.11 3.13
N VAL A 22 -13.42 9.53 3.48
CA VAL A 22 -13.54 8.08 3.75
C VAL A 22 -13.22 7.25 2.52
N PHE A 23 -13.73 7.65 1.34
CA PHE A 23 -13.44 6.95 0.09
C PHE A 23 -11.94 6.96 -0.26
N LEU A 24 -11.31 8.13 -0.15
CA LEU A 24 -9.87 8.27 -0.40
C LEU A 24 -9.02 7.52 0.63
N ALA A 25 -9.42 7.55 1.91
CA ALA A 25 -8.73 6.81 2.97
C ALA A 25 -8.78 5.29 2.73
N ASN A 26 -9.94 4.75 2.35
CA ASN A 26 -10.08 3.33 2.01
C ASN A 26 -9.24 2.95 0.79
N LYS A 27 -9.20 3.81 -0.24
CA LYS A 27 -8.35 3.59 -1.41
C LYS A 27 -6.87 3.62 -1.05
N ALA A 28 -6.45 4.57 -0.19
CA ALA A 28 -5.08 4.68 0.29
C ALA A 28 -4.68 3.47 1.13
N LEU A 29 -5.57 2.97 2.01
CA LEU A 29 -5.35 1.75 2.79
C LEU A 29 -5.25 0.51 1.89
N GLY A 30 -6.14 0.37 0.90
CA GLY A 30 -6.08 -0.72 -0.08
C GLY A 30 -4.78 -0.71 -0.88
N GLN A 31 -4.35 0.47 -1.34
CA GLN A 31 -3.08 0.64 -2.05
C GLN A 31 -1.87 0.38 -1.16
N TYR A 32 -1.90 0.87 0.07
CA TYR A 32 -0.88 0.60 1.07
C TYR A 32 -0.75 -0.90 1.31
N MET A 33 -1.87 -1.59 1.56
CA MET A 33 -1.86 -3.04 1.75
C MET A 33 -1.39 -3.76 0.50
N HIS A 34 -1.79 -3.35 -0.71
CA HIS A 34 -1.33 -3.95 -1.96
C HIS A 34 0.19 -3.78 -2.17
N ASN A 35 0.70 -2.57 -1.95
CA ASN A 35 2.14 -2.28 -2.04
C ASN A 35 2.93 -2.95 -0.91
N ARG A 36 2.30 -3.21 0.24
CA ARG A 36 2.91 -3.88 1.40
C ARG A 36 2.64 -5.38 1.44
N LYS A 37 1.93 -5.97 0.48
CA LYS A 37 1.76 -7.45 0.37
C LYS A 37 3.08 -8.17 0.09
N GLY A 38 4.14 -7.45 -0.32
CA GLY A 38 5.52 -7.95 -0.35
C GLY A 38 6.33 -7.70 0.94
N ILE A 39 5.76 -7.06 1.97
CA ILE A 39 6.47 -6.54 3.16
C ILE A 39 6.22 -7.39 4.42
N ASP A 40 5.31 -8.37 4.38
CA ASP A 40 5.10 -9.28 5.52
C ASP A 40 6.07 -10.46 5.55
N GLN A 41 7.28 -10.24 5.06
CA GLN A 41 8.42 -11.09 5.40
C GLN A 41 9.55 -10.19 5.89
N GLN A 42 9.63 -10.09 7.22
CA GLN A 42 10.55 -9.25 7.99
C GLN A 42 12.05 -9.51 7.74
N SER A 43 12.42 -10.45 6.88
CA SER A 43 13.81 -10.74 6.57
C SER A 43 14.22 -10.03 5.27
N ALA A 44 15.10 -9.03 5.41
CA ALA A 44 15.82 -8.44 4.28
C ALA A 44 16.67 -9.48 3.52
N ILE A 45 16.92 -10.63 4.16
CA ILE A 45 17.72 -11.72 3.65
C ILE A 45 16.82 -12.93 3.38
N VAL A 46 17.00 -13.56 2.22
CA VAL A 46 16.37 -14.81 1.80
C VAL A 46 17.47 -15.82 1.49
N THR A 47 17.33 -17.03 2.00
CA THR A 47 18.25 -18.13 1.72
C THR A 47 17.91 -18.77 0.38
N CYS A 48 18.88 -18.90 -0.52
CA CYS A 48 18.69 -19.63 -1.77
C CYS A 48 18.42 -21.11 -1.48
N PRO A 49 17.36 -21.73 -2.04
CA PRO A 49 17.04 -23.14 -1.80
C PRO A 49 18.06 -24.10 -2.44
N ASN A 50 18.79 -23.65 -3.46
CA ASN A 50 19.75 -24.49 -4.18
C ASN A 50 21.13 -24.51 -3.47
N CYS A 51 21.72 -23.33 -3.24
CA CYS A 51 23.06 -23.21 -2.66
C CYS A 51 23.11 -22.80 -1.18
N GLY A 52 21.97 -22.51 -0.54
CA GLY A 52 21.96 -22.04 0.86
C GLY A 52 22.53 -20.62 1.08
N ALA A 53 22.89 -19.93 0.01
CA ALA A 53 23.47 -18.60 0.06
C ALA A 53 22.45 -17.55 0.55
N LYS A 54 22.91 -16.61 1.37
CA LYS A 54 22.12 -15.50 1.88
C LYS A 54 22.06 -14.39 0.83
N ASN A 55 20.90 -14.18 0.23
CA ASN A 55 20.66 -13.14 -0.76
C ASN A 55 19.78 -12.03 -0.20
N GLU A 56 19.99 -10.81 -0.66
CA GLU A 56 19.06 -9.71 -0.39
C GLU A 56 17.76 -9.94 -1.14
N ARG A 57 16.64 -9.57 -0.51
CA ARG A 57 15.34 -9.68 -1.12
C ARG A 57 15.12 -8.58 -2.15
N GLN A 58 14.77 -8.96 -3.36
CA GLN A 58 14.42 -8.11 -4.48
C GLN A 58 12.90 -8.04 -4.60
N MET A 59 12.39 -6.91 -5.06
CA MET A 59 10.95 -6.67 -5.20
C MET A 59 10.30 -7.51 -6.32
N ASN A 60 11.05 -7.84 -7.38
CA ASN A 60 10.54 -8.51 -8.57
C ASN A 60 11.42 -9.70 -8.94
N GLY A 61 11.00 -10.91 -8.54
CA GLY A 61 11.74 -12.17 -8.76
C GLY A 61 12.99 -12.25 -7.88
N GLN A 62 13.24 -13.40 -7.26
CA GLN A 62 14.51 -13.60 -6.55
C GLN A 62 15.55 -14.19 -7.48
N HIS A 63 16.74 -13.63 -7.45
CA HIS A 63 17.91 -14.20 -8.12
C HIS A 63 19.02 -14.42 -7.11
N CYS A 64 19.66 -15.57 -7.18
CA CYS A 64 20.80 -15.88 -6.34
C CYS A 64 22.08 -15.26 -6.90
N LYS A 65 22.85 -14.52 -6.10
CA LYS A 65 24.15 -13.97 -6.49
C LYS A 65 25.21 -15.05 -6.73
N GLU A 66 25.12 -16.19 -6.03
CA GLU A 66 26.06 -17.31 -6.13
C GLU A 66 25.69 -18.29 -7.24
N CYS A 67 24.42 -18.69 -7.29
CA CYS A 67 23.94 -19.67 -8.26
C CYS A 67 23.62 -19.02 -9.63
N TYR A 68 23.50 -17.68 -9.70
CA TYR A 68 23.04 -16.93 -10.88
C TYR A 68 21.67 -17.38 -11.45
N GLU A 69 20.90 -18.12 -10.66
CA GLU A 69 19.59 -18.67 -11.01
C GLU A 69 18.46 -17.88 -10.35
N ALA A 70 17.29 -17.87 -11.00
CA ALA A 70 16.05 -17.36 -10.43
C ALA A 70 15.45 -18.37 -9.44
N PHE A 71 14.87 -17.90 -8.34
CA PHE A 71 14.11 -18.71 -7.39
C PHE A 71 12.99 -17.90 -6.72
#